data_AF-A0A439QF55-F1
#
_entry.id   AF-A0A439QF55-F1
#
_cell.length_a   1.000
_cell.length_b   1.000
_cell.length_c   1.000
_cell.angle_alpha   90.00
_cell.angle_beta   90.00
_cell.angle_gamma   90.00
#
_symmetry.space_group_name_H-M   'P 1'
#
loop_
_entity.id
_entity.type
_entity.pdbx_description
1 polymer ?
#
loop_
_entity_poly.entity_id
_entity_poly.type
_entity_poly.pdbx_seq_one_letter_code
_entity_poly.pdbx_strand_id
1 'polypeptide(L)'
;MTTSLPPWRPIPSRLAARFLGTSLQSLANWRMRDLGPATEPMRRGQGNRIYYRPDKIAEWLSGGKCSDWQFSALWLQQMGIPLDVISEAAVRDRIAQLKGVHNLFPAVNRLWRNFREVEAA
;
A
#
# COMPACT_ATOMS: atom_id res chain seq x y z
N MET A 1 12.07 1.85 -10.19
CA MET A 1 12.21 2.09 -8.74
C MET A 1 11.59 0.90 -8.01
N THR A 2 12.43 0.02 -7.46
CA THR A 2 12.00 -1.09 -6.60
C THR A 2 11.58 -0.52 -5.25
N THR A 3 10.30 -0.22 -5.09
CA THR A 3 9.77 0.18 -3.79
C THR A 3 9.75 -1.05 -2.89
N SER A 4 10.74 -1.18 -2.01
CA SER A 4 10.82 -2.16 -0.91
C SER A 4 9.78 -1.93 0.19
N LEU A 5 8.73 -1.15 -0.11
CA LEU A 5 7.67 -0.81 0.83
C LEU A 5 6.69 -1.99 0.93
N PRO A 6 6.24 -2.34 2.14
CA PRO A 6 5.20 -3.34 2.30
C PRO A 6 3.92 -2.95 1.55
N PRO A 7 3.29 -3.86 0.81
CA PRO A 7 2.20 -3.54 -0.10
C PRO A 7 0.90 -3.16 0.62
N TRP A 8 0.78 -3.48 1.91
CA TRP A 8 -0.32 -3.04 2.79
C TRP A 8 -0.09 -1.66 3.42
N ARG A 9 1.00 -0.95 3.06
CA ARG A 9 1.27 0.38 3.59
C ARG A 9 0.62 1.44 2.69
N PRO A 10 -0.27 2.30 3.23
CA PRO A 10 -0.95 3.29 2.40
C PRO A 10 0.02 4.32 1.80
N ILE A 11 -0.19 4.66 0.54
CA ILE A 11 0.53 5.66 -0.24
C ILE A 11 -0.41 6.80 -0.66
N PRO A 12 0.09 8.04 -0.82
CA PRO A 12 -0.73 9.17 -1.25
C PRO A 12 -1.15 9.03 -2.73
N SER A 13 -2.24 9.71 -3.11
CA SER A 13 -2.81 9.65 -4.47
C SER A 13 -1.79 9.99 -5.57
N ARG A 14 -0.84 10.90 -5.30
CA ARG A 14 0.21 11.27 -6.25
C ARG A 14 1.14 10.09 -6.57
N LEU A 15 1.49 9.31 -5.56
CA LEU A 15 2.32 8.12 -5.76
C LEU A 15 1.52 7.00 -6.44
N ALA A 16 0.25 6.83 -6.07
CA ALA A 16 -0.65 5.88 -6.72
C ALA A 16 -0.84 6.19 -8.21
N ALA A 17 -1.03 7.46 -8.57
CA ALA A 17 -1.14 7.90 -9.97
C ALA A 17 0.14 7.59 -10.77
N ARG A 18 1.32 7.86 -10.20
CA ARG A 18 2.61 7.48 -10.79
C ARG A 18 2.75 5.98 -10.96
N PHE A 19 2.36 5.19 -9.95
CA PHE A 19 2.41 3.73 -10.00
C PHE A 19 1.52 3.16 -11.11
N LEU A 20 0.35 3.77 -11.31
CA LEU A 20 -0.63 3.41 -12.33
C LEU A 20 -0.33 3.99 -13.72
N GLY A 21 0.72 4.80 -13.87
CA GLY A 21 1.02 5.49 -15.13
C GLY A 21 -0.08 6.45 -15.58
N THR A 22 -0.83 7.03 -14.64
CA THR A 22 -2.00 7.89 -14.92
C THR A 22 -1.85 9.27 -14.26
N SER A 23 -2.75 10.19 -14.59
CA SER A 23 -2.79 11.51 -13.95
C SER A 23 -3.57 11.49 -12.63
N LEU A 24 -3.28 12.45 -11.74
CA LEU A 24 -4.07 12.64 -10.52
C LEU A 24 -5.55 12.90 -10.84
N GLN A 25 -5.84 13.65 -11.90
CA GLN A 25 -7.21 13.94 -12.33
C GLN A 25 -7.92 12.67 -12.79
N SER A 26 -7.25 11.81 -13.56
CA SER A 26 -7.79 10.52 -14.00
C SER A 26 -8.10 9.62 -12.81
N LEU A 27 -7.19 9.52 -11.84
CA LEU A 27 -7.38 8.75 -10.62
C LEU A 27 -8.55 9.29 -9.77
N ALA A 28 -8.69 10.61 -9.67
CA ALA A 28 -9.83 11.25 -9.02
C ALA A 28 -11.15 10.95 -9.74
N ASN A 29 -11.16 11.02 -11.07
CA ASN A 29 -12.33 10.71 -11.89
C ASN A 29 -12.75 9.24 -11.77
N TRP A 30 -11.80 8.30 -11.74
CA TRP A 30 -12.10 6.88 -11.52
C TRP A 30 -12.75 6.64 -10.16
N ARG A 31 -12.22 7.27 -9.11
CA ARG A 31 -12.80 7.19 -7.77
C ARG A 31 -14.23 7.75 -7.71
N MET A 32 -14.48 8.90 -8.34
CA MET A 32 -15.83 9.50 -8.38
C MET A 32 -16.86 8.64 -9.11
N ARG A 33 -16.41 7.66 -9.90
CA ARG A 33 -17.26 6.74 -10.68
C ARG A 33 -17.21 5.30 -10.16
N ASP A 34 -16.55 5.06 -9.04
CA ASP A 34 -16.31 3.71 -8.49
C ASP A 34 -15.64 2.74 -9.49
N LEU A 35 -14.83 3.26 -10.41
CA LEU A 35 -14.09 2.48 -11.42
C LEU A 35 -12.61 2.26 -11.05
N GLY A 36 -12.16 2.85 -9.93
CA GLY A 36 -10.77 2.82 -9.50
C GLY A 36 -10.48 1.82 -8.39
N PRO A 37 -9.20 1.70 -7.99
CA PRO A 37 -8.82 0.88 -6.85
C PRO A 37 -9.42 1.42 -5.54
N ALA A 38 -9.70 0.51 -4.60
CA ALA A 38 -10.24 0.84 -3.30
C ALA A 38 -9.31 1.79 -2.52
N THR A 39 -9.91 2.76 -1.82
CA THR A 39 -9.19 3.75 -1.01
C THR A 39 -9.26 3.43 0.48
N GLU A 40 -8.22 3.78 1.22
CA GLU A 40 -8.23 3.67 2.68
C GLU A 40 -9.02 4.83 3.31
N PRO A 41 -9.78 4.58 4.39
CA PRO A 41 -10.59 5.59 5.05
C PRO A 41 -9.72 6.71 5.64
N MET A 42 -10.27 7.93 5.65
CA MET A 42 -9.63 9.09 6.27
C MET A 42 -9.27 8.81 7.72
N ARG A 43 -7.97 8.86 8.06
CA ARG A 43 -7.55 8.97 9.46
C ARG A 43 -7.77 10.42 9.91
N ARG A 44 -8.57 10.61 10.96
CA ARG A 44 -8.96 11.91 11.54
C ARG A 44 -7.81 12.93 11.54
N GLY A 45 -8.03 14.10 10.94
CA GLY A 45 -7.07 15.22 10.90
C GLY A 45 -7.08 15.93 9.54
N GLN A 46 -6.96 17.26 9.55
CA GLN A 46 -7.28 18.17 8.44
C GLN A 46 -6.77 17.75 7.04
N GLY A 47 -7.71 17.72 6.09
CA GLY A 47 -7.46 17.64 4.66
C GLY A 47 -8.11 16.44 3.98
N ASN A 48 -8.67 16.65 2.78
CA ASN A 48 -9.20 15.63 1.88
C ASN A 48 -8.09 14.74 1.28
N ARG A 49 -7.19 14.20 2.11
CA ARG A 49 -6.10 13.34 1.66
C ARG A 49 -6.60 11.90 1.49
N ILE A 50 -6.50 11.41 0.25
CA ILE A 50 -6.90 10.05 -0.12
C ILE A 50 -5.66 9.18 -0.20
N TYR A 51 -5.74 8.03 0.44
CA TYR A 51 -4.66 7.05 0.45
C TYR A 51 -5.09 5.77 -0.24
N TYR A 52 -4.12 5.11 -0.87
CA TYR A 52 -4.30 3.86 -1.58
C TYR A 52 -3.32 2.85 -1.02
N ARG A 53 -3.69 1.57 -0.98
CA ARG A 53 -2.69 0.53 -0.71
C ARG A 53 -2.24 -0.14 -2.00
N PRO A 54 -0.93 -0.35 -2.20
CA PRO A 54 -0.42 -1.08 -3.37
C PRO A 54 -1.05 -2.46 -3.58
N ASP A 55 -1.29 -3.24 -2.51
CA ASP A 55 -1.96 -4.55 -2.62
C ASP A 55 -3.40 -4.44 -3.15
N LYS A 56 -4.16 -3.43 -2.74
CA LYS A 56 -5.52 -3.14 -3.23
C LYS A 56 -5.51 -2.61 -4.66
N ILE A 57 -4.48 -1.86 -5.06
CA ILE A 57 -4.28 -1.49 -6.45
C ILE A 57 -4.01 -2.73 -7.30
N ALA A 58 -3.16 -3.65 -6.83
CA ALA A 58 -2.85 -4.89 -7.54
C ALA A 58 -4.07 -5.81 -7.67
N GLU A 59 -4.88 -5.93 -6.61
CA GLU A 59 -6.17 -6.63 -6.65
C GLU A 59 -7.10 -6.06 -7.73
N TRP A 60 -7.24 -4.74 -7.79
CA TRP A 60 -8.03 -4.06 -8.81
C TRP A 60 -7.47 -4.30 -10.23
N LEU A 61 -6.15 -4.17 -10.43
CA LEU A 61 -5.50 -4.45 -11.71
C LEU A 61 -5.65 -5.91 -12.15
N SER A 62 -5.78 -6.85 -11.22
CA SER A 62 -6.04 -8.26 -11.52
C SER A 62 -7.48 -8.54 -11.94
N GLY A 63 -8.38 -7.56 -11.84
CA GLY A 63 -9.82 -7.75 -12.05
C GLY A 63 -10.46 -8.65 -11.00
N GLY A 64 -9.94 -8.64 -9.76
CA GLY A 64 -10.42 -9.49 -8.66
C GLY A 64 -10.00 -10.95 -8.74
N LYS A 65 -9.12 -11.34 -9.68
CA LYS A 65 -8.58 -12.70 -9.78
C LYS A 65 -7.64 -13.05 -8.62
N CYS A 66 -6.98 -12.03 -8.06
CA CYS A 66 -6.12 -12.16 -6.91
C CYS A 66 -6.53 -11.14 -5.84
N SER A 67 -6.74 -11.60 -4.61
CA SER A 67 -7.08 -10.73 -3.48
C SER A 67 -5.86 -10.01 -2.90
N ASP A 68 -6.07 -8.88 -2.23
CA ASP A 68 -5.00 -8.07 -1.60
C ASP A 68 -4.07 -8.87 -0.68
N TRP A 69 -4.63 -9.82 0.09
CA TRP A 69 -3.86 -10.65 0.99
C TRP A 69 -2.88 -11.58 0.27
N GLN A 70 -3.20 -12.03 -0.95
CA GLN A 70 -2.32 -12.91 -1.74
C GLN A 70 -1.09 -12.15 -2.22
N PHE A 71 -1.26 -10.90 -2.65
CA PHE A 71 -0.13 -10.02 -2.98
C PHE A 71 0.74 -9.75 -1.75
N SER A 72 0.13 -9.55 -0.59
CA SER A 72 0.85 -9.38 0.66
C SER A 72 1.61 -10.64 1.08
N ALA A 73 1.03 -11.83 0.88
CA ALA A 73 1.68 -13.11 1.14
C ALA A 73 2.91 -13.32 0.25
N LEU A 74 2.79 -13.04 -1.05
CA LEU A 74 3.90 -13.10 -2.00
C LEU A 74 5.04 -12.17 -1.59
N TRP A 75 4.71 -10.94 -1.18
CA TRP A 75 5.72 -10.00 -0.70
C TRP A 75 6.40 -10.51 0.57
N LEU A 76 5.66 -11.05 1.54
CA LEU A 76 6.23 -11.64 2.76
C LEU A 76 7.22 -12.77 2.43
N GLN A 77 6.85 -13.67 1.51
CA GLN A 77 7.71 -14.74 1.03
C GLN A 77 8.99 -14.20 0.35
N GLN A 78 8.84 -13.21 -0.54
CA GLN A 78 9.97 -12.56 -1.21
C GLN A 78 10.94 -11.88 -0.23
N MET A 79 10.41 -11.37 0.89
CA MET A 79 11.20 -10.75 1.95
C MET A 79 11.75 -11.76 2.97
N GLY A 80 11.60 -13.06 2.72
CA GLY A 80 12.09 -14.13 3.59
C GLY A 80 11.35 -14.23 4.93
N ILE A 81 10.11 -13.74 5.00
CA ILE A 81 9.28 -13.81 6.21
C ILE A 81 8.37 -15.05 6.07
N PRO A 82 8.65 -16.14 6.81
CA PRO A 82 7.89 -17.38 6.69
C PRO A 82 6.47 -17.20 7.22
N LEU A 83 5.53 -17.83 6.52
CA LEU A 83 4.15 -18.04 6.93
C LEU A 83 3.96 -19.55 7.10
N ASP A 84 3.61 -19.99 8.32
CA ASP A 84 3.42 -21.43 8.61
C ASP A 84 2.21 -22.00 7.86
N VAL A 85 1.21 -21.15 7.61
CA VAL A 85 0.01 -21.45 6.82
C VAL A 85 -0.26 -20.28 5.89
N ILE A 86 -0.48 -20.57 4.60
CA ILE A 86 -0.89 -19.55 3.62
C ILE A 86 -2.41 -19.44 3.64
N SER A 87 -2.92 -18.58 4.52
CA SER A 87 -4.33 -18.21 4.60
C SER A 87 -4.48 -16.70 4.79
N GLU A 88 -5.64 -16.16 4.44
CA GLU A 88 -5.92 -14.74 4.62
C GLU A 88 -5.75 -14.31 6.09
N ALA A 89 -6.28 -15.10 7.03
CA ALA A 89 -6.16 -14.83 8.46
C ALA A 89 -4.69 -14.79 8.91
N ALA A 90 -3.89 -15.80 8.55
CA ALA A 90 -2.48 -15.86 8.93
C ALA A 90 -1.67 -14.68 8.36
N VAL A 91 -1.96 -14.27 7.13
CA VAL A 91 -1.33 -13.10 6.50
C VAL A 91 -1.73 -11.81 7.22
N ARG A 92 -3.02 -11.62 7.51
CA ARG A 92 -3.51 -10.44 8.25
C ARG A 92 -2.92 -10.35 9.65
N ASP A 93 -2.84 -11.47 10.36
CA ASP A 93 -2.23 -11.56 11.70
C ASP A 93 -0.74 -11.22 11.65
N ARG A 94 -0.01 -11.77 10.68
CA ARG A 94 1.41 -11.45 10.51
C ARG A 94 1.62 -9.98 10.17
N ILE A 95 0.79 -9.41 9.30
CA ILE A 95 0.81 -7.96 8.99
C ILE A 95 0.53 -7.14 10.26
N ALA A 96 -0.41 -7.54 11.10
CA ALA A 96 -0.73 -6.86 12.35
C ALA A 96 0.44 -6.90 13.34
N GLN A 97 1.09 -8.06 13.50
CA GLN A 97 2.31 -8.20 14.29
C GLN A 97 3.41 -7.26 13.78
N LEU A 98 3.68 -7.24 12.47
CA LEU A 98 4.69 -6.36 11.87
C LEU A 98 4.36 -4.87 12.02
N LYS A 99 3.08 -4.49 12.05
CA LYS A 99 2.63 -3.11 12.34
C LYS A 99 2.83 -2.73 13.81
N GLY A 100 2.70 -3.69 14.74
CA GLY A 100 2.83 -3.50 16.18
C GLY A 100 4.27 -3.34 16.67
N VAL A 101 5.27 -3.80 15.91
CA VAL A 101 6.68 -3.63 16.29
C VAL A 101 7.15 -2.19 16.02
N HIS A 102 7.14 -1.36 17.06
CA HIS A 102 7.93 -0.12 17.10
C HIS A 102 9.41 -0.50 17.00
N ASN A 103 10.04 -0.24 15.84
CA ASN A 103 11.48 -0.47 15.50
C ASN A 103 11.84 -1.64 14.57
N LEU A 104 10.91 -2.26 13.83
CA LEU A 104 11.32 -3.17 12.74
C LEU A 104 11.82 -2.42 11.48
N PHE A 105 11.55 -1.12 11.43
CA PHE A 105 11.77 -0.29 10.25
C PHE A 105 12.79 0.85 10.40
N PRO A 106 13.94 0.81 11.10
CA PRO A 106 14.95 1.87 11.00
C PRO A 106 15.52 2.02 9.58
N ALA A 107 15.73 0.89 8.87
CA ALA A 107 16.17 0.89 7.48
C ALA A 107 15.09 1.41 6.51
N VAL A 108 13.82 1.09 6.78
CA VAL A 108 12.70 1.55 5.95
C VAL A 108 12.33 2.99 6.32
N ASN A 109 12.35 3.40 7.60
CA ASN A 109 12.07 4.77 8.08
C ASN A 109 13.08 5.82 7.60
N ARG A 110 14.32 5.45 7.27
CA ARG A 110 15.23 6.37 6.55
C ARG A 110 14.68 6.74 5.16
N LEU A 111 14.10 5.79 4.43
CA LEU A 111 13.38 6.08 3.18
C LEU A 111 12.11 6.93 3.43
N TRP A 112 11.46 6.78 4.59
CA TRP A 112 10.30 7.62 4.98
C TRP A 112 10.67 9.08 5.25
N ARG A 113 11.86 9.35 5.81
CA ARG A 113 12.32 10.71 6.09
C ARG A 113 12.69 11.44 4.79
N ASN A 114 13.35 10.76 3.87
CA ASN A 114 13.64 11.28 2.52
C ASN A 114 12.35 11.53 1.70
N PHE A 115 11.28 10.75 1.92
CA PHE A 115 10.00 11.01 1.24
C PHE A 115 9.33 12.31 1.69
N ARG A 116 9.52 12.74 2.95
CA ARG A 116 9.06 14.07 3.41
C ARG A 116 9.92 15.20 2.85
N GLU A 117 11.21 14.97 2.62
CA GLU A 117 12.11 15.97 2.03
C GLU A 117 11.85 16.17 0.53
N VAL A 118 11.42 15.14 -0.20
CA VAL A 118 10.98 15.27 -1.61
C VAL A 118 9.62 15.98 -1.74
N GLU A 119 8.87 16.19 -0.66
CA GLU A 119 7.68 17.07 -0.66
C GLU A 119 8.01 18.55 -0.44
N ALA A 120 9.27 18.91 -0.16
CA ALA A 120 9.71 20.28 0.16
C ALA A 120 10.66 20.90 -0.89
N ALA A 121 10.90 20.24 -2.03
CA ALA A 121 11.74 20.72 -3.12
C ALA A 121 10.95 20.88 -4.42
#